data_AF-A0A348WP62-F1
#
_entry.id   AF-A0A348WP62-F1
#
_cell.length_a   1.000
_cell.length_b   1.000
_cell.length_c   1.000
_cell.angle_alpha   90.00
_cell.angle_beta   90.00
_cell.angle_gamma   90.00
#
_symmetry.space_group_name_H-M   'P 1'
#
loop_
_entity.id
_entity.type
_entity.pdbx_description
1 polymer ?
#
loop_
_entity_poly.entity_id
_entity_poly.type
_entity_poly.pdbx_seq_one_letter_code
_entity_poly.pdbx_strand_id
1 'polypeptide(L)'
;PGVDEERHLTKFNPVPEKQDDVDVPAFVTIPDLAVVNQIRQARGMPTLDGVPAGGWPVVIFQHGITGNKSNAAGIAGSLAAAGFATVAIDHPLHGDRGFDLNNDGTDEINASDNVTAYMNLSNLLAARDNVRQSIADLMGLRVSLNYFQASDGAQINGQKVFFVGHSLGAIAGVGFTGITNTPFPEQSPLSALNGQFAVQATSLAMPGGSVANFLLASPAFEKTIKSQLLYSGSEEFAAAVNAQAEQAGIIPGGEGFDALLAQVYDGFIAQASEAQLAQINSTFEQFAFAAQSVLDSADPVNYSAAVVANDSPVHLIEAVGDSVIPNNVAGKPLAGTEPLIRLMGLPSVSATVTSSDGTPVSGAVRFPEATHGSIVDPSASPASTQEMQTQIFSWFGSGMLQLPVTNEEVVQ
;
A
#
# COMPACT_ATOMS: atom_id res chain seq x y z
N PRO A 1 37.04 13.80 -16.22
CA PRO A 1 36.10 12.93 -16.95
C PRO A 1 35.53 11.85 -16.01
N GLY A 2 34.21 11.68 -15.93
CA GLY A 2 33.65 10.48 -15.32
C GLY A 2 32.34 10.62 -14.57
N VAL A 3 31.81 11.83 -14.43
CA VAL A 3 30.38 12.02 -14.21
C VAL A 3 30.05 13.08 -15.24
N ASP A 4 29.27 12.66 -16.27
CA ASP A 4 28.83 13.36 -17.52
C ASP A 4 27.31 13.77 -17.66
N GLU A 5 26.99 14.93 -18.29
CA GLU A 5 25.68 15.65 -18.32
C GLU A 5 24.53 14.80 -18.94
N GLU A 6 24.92 13.61 -19.35
CA GLU A 6 24.23 12.47 -19.94
C GLU A 6 23.50 11.57 -18.92
N ARG A 7 23.80 11.68 -17.61
CA ARG A 7 23.04 11.20 -16.42
C ARG A 7 24.01 11.12 -15.25
N HIS A 8 24.20 12.28 -14.65
CA HIS A 8 25.21 12.52 -13.64
C HIS A 8 24.96 11.85 -12.30
N LEU A 9 25.41 10.61 -12.23
CA LEU A 9 25.78 9.97 -11.01
C LEU A 9 27.15 10.49 -10.53
N THR A 10 27.15 11.43 -9.55
CA THR A 10 28.32 12.16 -8.99
C THR A 10 29.31 11.31 -8.18
N LYS A 11 30.45 11.92 -7.79
CA LYS A 11 31.41 11.37 -6.79
C LYS A 11 30.73 10.90 -5.48
N PHE A 12 29.52 11.38 -5.19
CA PHE A 12 28.66 10.98 -4.06
C PHE A 12 27.41 10.17 -4.46
N ASN A 13 27.25 9.86 -5.74
CA ASN A 13 26.07 9.21 -6.30
C ASN A 13 26.55 8.41 -7.51
N PRO A 14 27.27 7.28 -7.43
CA PRO A 14 27.61 6.47 -8.60
C PRO A 14 26.35 5.77 -9.17
N VAL A 15 26.32 5.42 -10.48
CA VAL A 15 25.38 4.38 -10.98
C VAL A 15 25.57 3.26 -10.00
N PRO A 16 24.54 2.86 -9.22
CA PRO A 16 24.72 1.77 -8.28
C PRO A 16 25.34 0.63 -9.06
N GLU A 17 26.54 0.22 -8.65
CA GLU A 17 27.18 -0.93 -9.27
C GLU A 17 26.18 -2.07 -9.08
N LYS A 18 25.75 -2.68 -10.19
CA LYS A 18 24.84 -3.81 -10.13
C LYS A 18 25.47 -4.86 -9.23
N GLN A 19 24.87 -5.08 -8.07
CA GLN A 19 25.37 -6.06 -7.10
C GLN A 19 24.92 -7.46 -7.49
N ASP A 20 23.68 -7.61 -7.96
CA ASP A 20 23.12 -8.89 -8.38
C ASP A 20 21.92 -8.72 -9.32
N ASP A 21 21.50 -9.79 -9.99
CA ASP A 21 20.15 -9.96 -10.53
C ASP A 21 19.31 -10.72 -9.50
N VAL A 22 18.36 -10.03 -8.87
CA VAL A 22 17.48 -10.64 -7.87
C VAL A 22 16.18 -11.08 -8.53
N ASP A 23 15.88 -12.38 -8.47
CA ASP A 23 14.58 -12.90 -8.84
C ASP A 23 13.55 -12.49 -7.79
N VAL A 24 12.46 -11.85 -8.23
CA VAL A 24 11.34 -11.45 -7.35
C VAL A 24 10.19 -12.44 -7.55
N PRO A 25 9.89 -13.32 -6.58
CA PRO A 25 8.76 -14.22 -6.68
C PRO A 25 7.44 -13.46 -6.80
N ALA A 26 6.60 -13.91 -7.73
CA ALA A 26 5.27 -13.34 -7.94
C ALA A 26 4.18 -14.37 -7.65
N PHE A 27 3.11 -13.94 -6.99
CA PHE A 27 1.85 -14.66 -6.94
C PHE A 27 1.06 -14.31 -8.20
N VAL A 28 0.70 -15.31 -9.02
CA VAL A 28 -0.05 -15.10 -10.27
C VAL A 28 -1.26 -16.02 -10.31
N THR A 29 -2.43 -15.48 -10.60
CA THR A 29 -3.63 -16.24 -10.93
C THR A 29 -4.14 -15.84 -12.31
N ILE A 30 -4.47 -16.83 -13.14
CA ILE A 30 -5.06 -16.61 -14.46
C ILE A 30 -6.42 -17.31 -14.49
N PRO A 31 -7.50 -16.67 -14.98
CA PRO A 31 -8.81 -17.30 -15.03
C PRO A 31 -8.81 -18.55 -15.91
N ASP A 32 -9.30 -19.66 -15.36
CA ASP A 32 -9.75 -20.80 -16.14
C ASP A 32 -11.19 -20.56 -16.59
N LEU A 33 -11.40 -20.47 -17.91
CA LEU A 33 -12.68 -20.12 -18.50
C LEU A 33 -13.81 -21.09 -18.10
N ALA A 34 -13.51 -22.39 -18.02
CA ALA A 34 -14.51 -23.41 -17.69
C ALA A 34 -14.93 -23.30 -16.22
N VAL A 35 -13.95 -23.18 -15.32
CA VAL A 35 -14.19 -23.02 -13.88
C VAL A 35 -14.93 -21.72 -13.59
N VAL A 36 -14.50 -20.60 -14.18
CA VAL A 36 -15.14 -19.31 -13.99
C VAL A 36 -16.58 -19.32 -14.51
N ASN A 37 -16.84 -19.91 -15.68
CA ASN A 37 -18.20 -20.01 -16.21
C ASN A 37 -19.11 -20.88 -15.34
N GLN A 38 -18.59 -21.95 -14.74
CA GLN A 38 -19.33 -22.74 -13.76
C GLN A 38 -19.72 -21.91 -12.52
N ILE A 39 -18.78 -21.14 -11.97
CA ILE A 39 -19.04 -20.25 -10.81
C ILE A 39 -20.06 -19.17 -11.18
N ARG A 40 -19.91 -18.53 -12.34
CA ARG A 40 -20.82 -17.48 -12.83
C ARG A 40 -22.24 -18.01 -13.00
N GLN A 41 -22.40 -19.17 -13.63
CA GLN A 41 -23.71 -19.84 -13.77
C GLN A 41 -24.34 -20.16 -12.42
N ALA A 42 -23.56 -20.71 -11.46
CA ALA A 42 -24.05 -21.00 -10.11
C ALA A 42 -24.51 -19.74 -9.35
N ARG A 43 -24.00 -18.57 -9.72
CA ARG A 43 -24.39 -17.26 -9.17
C ARG A 43 -25.43 -16.51 -10.02
N GLY A 44 -25.97 -17.13 -11.07
CA GLY A 44 -26.94 -16.49 -11.97
C GLY A 44 -26.35 -15.36 -12.83
N MET A 45 -25.03 -15.31 -12.98
CA MET A 45 -24.32 -14.33 -13.80
C MET A 45 -24.19 -14.85 -15.25
N PRO A 46 -24.22 -13.98 -16.27
CA PRO A 46 -23.91 -14.36 -17.65
C PRO A 46 -22.53 -14.99 -17.76
N THR A 47 -22.33 -16.01 -18.58
CA THR A 47 -20.99 -16.57 -18.85
C THR A 47 -20.10 -15.58 -19.60
N LEU A 48 -18.79 -15.76 -19.50
CA LEU A 48 -17.81 -15.12 -20.36
C LEU A 48 -17.74 -15.87 -21.70
N ASP A 49 -17.72 -15.12 -22.80
CA ASP A 49 -17.73 -15.67 -24.16
C ASP A 49 -16.46 -16.44 -24.52
N GLY A 50 -15.34 -16.11 -23.87
CA GLY A 50 -14.04 -16.69 -24.15
C GLY A 50 -12.91 -15.96 -23.46
N VAL A 51 -11.68 -16.45 -23.64
CA VAL A 51 -10.48 -15.68 -23.33
C VAL A 51 -10.44 -14.46 -24.26
N PRO A 52 -10.30 -13.23 -23.74
CA PRO A 52 -10.27 -12.03 -24.60
C PRO A 52 -9.13 -12.05 -25.61
N ALA A 53 -9.31 -11.37 -26.73
CA ALA A 53 -8.24 -11.18 -27.70
C ALA A 53 -7.03 -10.50 -27.03
N GLY A 54 -5.84 -11.11 -27.16
CA GLY A 54 -4.62 -10.65 -26.49
C GLY A 54 -4.48 -11.08 -25.02
N GLY A 55 -5.35 -11.95 -24.51
CA GLY A 55 -5.27 -12.51 -23.16
C GLY A 55 -6.15 -11.81 -22.12
N TRP A 56 -6.15 -12.33 -20.90
CA TRP A 56 -6.90 -11.77 -19.78
C TRP A 56 -6.34 -10.42 -19.32
N PRO A 57 -7.15 -9.36 -19.15
CA PRO A 57 -6.71 -8.14 -18.47
C PRO A 57 -6.14 -8.45 -17.09
N VAL A 58 -5.17 -7.67 -16.64
CA VAL A 58 -4.39 -7.96 -15.43
C VAL A 58 -4.68 -6.93 -14.35
N VAL A 59 -4.85 -7.38 -13.11
CA VAL A 59 -4.85 -6.54 -11.92
C VAL A 59 -3.56 -6.81 -11.16
N ILE A 60 -2.73 -5.77 -11.00
CA ILE A 60 -1.64 -5.78 -10.03
C ILE A 60 -2.26 -5.54 -8.64
N PHE A 61 -2.05 -6.47 -7.71
CA PHE A 61 -2.42 -6.32 -6.31
C PHE A 61 -1.16 -6.07 -5.46
N GLN A 62 -1.18 -5.05 -4.61
CA GLN A 62 -0.10 -4.77 -3.65
C GLN A 62 -0.63 -4.81 -2.21
N HIS A 63 0.04 -5.60 -1.36
CA HIS A 63 -0.36 -5.89 0.01
C HIS A 63 0.01 -4.79 1.02
N GLY A 64 -0.54 -4.87 2.24
CA GLY A 64 -0.21 -3.98 3.37
C GLY A 64 1.06 -4.38 4.14
N ILE A 65 1.47 -3.56 5.10
CA ILE A 65 2.78 -3.66 5.78
C ILE A 65 3.01 -4.94 6.60
N THR A 66 1.99 -5.57 7.17
CA THR A 66 2.14 -6.88 7.86
C THR A 66 1.70 -8.04 6.97
N GLY A 67 1.65 -7.80 5.66
CA GLY A 67 1.15 -8.74 4.68
C GLY A 67 2.27 -9.35 3.84
N ASN A 68 1.87 -10.12 2.85
CA ASN A 68 2.72 -10.61 1.77
C ASN A 68 1.88 -10.79 0.50
N LYS A 69 2.52 -11.09 -0.63
CA LYS A 69 1.91 -11.28 -1.95
C LYS A 69 0.72 -12.23 -1.96
N SER A 70 0.68 -13.22 -1.06
CA SER A 70 -0.42 -14.19 -0.97
C SER A 70 -1.72 -13.57 -0.47
N ASN A 71 -1.71 -12.36 0.13
CA ASN A 71 -2.95 -11.63 0.44
C ASN A 71 -3.78 -11.35 -0.82
N ALA A 72 -3.18 -11.32 -2.01
CA ALA A 72 -3.91 -11.25 -3.27
C ALA A 72 -4.97 -12.37 -3.42
N ALA A 73 -4.77 -13.53 -2.78
CA ALA A 73 -5.73 -14.62 -2.80
C ALA A 73 -7.12 -14.22 -2.24
N GLY A 74 -7.18 -13.24 -1.33
CA GLY A 74 -8.42 -12.75 -0.75
C GLY A 74 -9.36 -12.05 -1.75
N ILE A 75 -8.83 -11.59 -2.89
CA ILE A 75 -9.59 -10.91 -3.96
C ILE A 75 -9.47 -11.59 -5.34
N ALA A 76 -8.42 -12.40 -5.55
CA ALA A 76 -8.12 -13.04 -6.83
C ALA A 76 -9.27 -13.88 -7.39
N GLY A 77 -10.05 -14.57 -6.52
CA GLY A 77 -11.20 -15.36 -6.96
C GLY A 77 -12.33 -14.49 -7.54
N SER A 78 -12.62 -13.35 -6.92
CA SER A 78 -13.62 -12.39 -7.40
C SER A 78 -13.18 -11.74 -8.71
N LEU A 79 -11.91 -11.36 -8.81
CA LEU A 79 -11.30 -10.84 -10.03
C LEU A 79 -11.34 -11.87 -11.17
N ALA A 80 -10.98 -13.12 -10.90
CA ALA A 80 -11.04 -14.19 -11.89
C ALA A 80 -12.49 -14.44 -12.36
N ALA A 81 -13.45 -14.44 -11.44
CA ALA A 81 -14.87 -14.54 -11.77
C ALA A 81 -15.35 -13.38 -12.65
N ALA A 82 -14.71 -12.21 -12.56
CA ALA A 82 -14.96 -11.05 -13.41
C ALA A 82 -14.11 -11.01 -14.70
N GLY A 83 -13.23 -11.99 -14.92
CA GLY A 83 -12.40 -12.09 -16.13
C GLY A 83 -11.08 -11.32 -16.04
N PHE A 84 -10.49 -11.21 -14.86
CA PHE A 84 -9.18 -10.60 -14.65
C PHE A 84 -8.17 -11.60 -14.09
N ALA A 85 -6.96 -11.59 -14.65
CA ALA A 85 -5.79 -12.20 -14.02
C ALA A 85 -5.31 -11.32 -12.86
N THR A 86 -4.73 -11.92 -11.82
CA THR A 86 -4.15 -11.19 -10.69
C THR A 86 -2.66 -11.47 -10.61
N VAL A 87 -1.86 -10.44 -10.34
CA VAL A 87 -0.44 -10.58 -10.05
C VAL A 87 -0.09 -9.77 -8.80
N ALA A 88 0.76 -10.31 -7.93
CA ALA A 88 1.26 -9.62 -6.75
C ALA A 88 2.72 -9.99 -6.47
N ILE A 89 3.47 -9.05 -5.92
CA ILE A 89 4.84 -9.25 -5.44
C ILE A 89 4.95 -8.75 -4.00
N ASP A 90 5.95 -9.26 -3.29
CA ASP A 90 6.25 -8.78 -1.95
C ASP A 90 6.90 -7.39 -2.00
N HIS A 91 6.51 -6.51 -1.08
CA HIS A 91 7.30 -5.32 -0.75
C HIS A 91 8.73 -5.73 -0.34
N PRO A 92 9.74 -4.84 -0.46
CA PRO A 92 11.05 -5.06 0.15
C PRO A 92 10.89 -5.47 1.63
N LEU A 93 11.68 -6.44 2.09
CA LEU A 93 11.65 -6.94 3.47
C LEU A 93 10.35 -7.66 3.86
N HIS A 94 9.49 -8.09 2.94
CA HIS A 94 8.28 -8.85 3.26
C HIS A 94 8.28 -10.22 2.59
N GLY A 95 7.52 -11.17 3.13
CA GLY A 95 7.31 -12.48 2.51
C GLY A 95 8.64 -13.13 2.14
N ASP A 96 8.84 -13.47 0.86
CA ASP A 96 10.06 -14.16 0.39
C ASP A 96 11.27 -13.20 0.27
N ARG A 97 11.09 -11.92 0.61
CA ARG A 97 12.11 -10.87 0.54
C ARG A 97 12.62 -10.45 1.92
N GLY A 98 12.37 -11.26 2.95
CA GLY A 98 13.01 -11.12 4.25
C GLY A 98 14.47 -11.56 4.25
N PHE A 99 15.16 -11.36 5.37
CA PHE A 99 16.55 -11.79 5.56
C PHE A 99 16.68 -12.74 6.75
N ASP A 100 17.14 -13.95 6.46
CA ASP A 100 17.71 -14.91 7.40
C ASP A 100 19.22 -14.65 7.54
N LEU A 101 19.60 -14.07 8.68
CA LEU A 101 20.98 -13.67 8.98
C LEU A 101 21.83 -14.83 9.48
N ASN A 102 21.20 -15.91 9.98
CA ASN A 102 21.88 -17.02 10.65
C ASN A 102 21.79 -18.35 9.87
N ASN A 103 21.02 -18.38 8.78
CA ASN A 103 20.69 -19.53 7.93
C ASN A 103 19.97 -20.68 8.66
N ASP A 104 19.10 -20.38 9.63
CA ASP A 104 18.29 -21.38 10.34
C ASP A 104 16.93 -21.66 9.69
N GLY A 105 16.59 -20.93 8.63
CA GLY A 105 15.33 -21.02 7.90
C GLY A 105 14.24 -20.09 8.40
N THR A 106 14.55 -19.20 9.35
CA THR A 106 13.66 -18.16 9.87
C THR A 106 14.25 -16.79 9.57
N ASP A 107 13.43 -15.87 9.07
CA ASP A 107 13.90 -14.51 8.84
C ASP A 107 13.98 -13.71 10.15
N GLU A 108 15.11 -13.09 10.43
CA GLU A 108 15.21 -12.08 11.50
C GLU A 108 14.69 -10.71 11.05
N ILE A 109 14.75 -10.43 9.75
CA ILE A 109 14.28 -9.16 9.19
C ILE A 109 13.17 -9.45 8.18
N ASN A 110 11.94 -9.46 8.67
CA ASN A 110 10.74 -9.58 7.85
C ASN A 110 9.61 -8.71 8.39
N ALA A 111 9.11 -7.79 7.56
CA ALA A 111 8.06 -6.85 7.89
C ALA A 111 6.66 -7.49 7.86
N SER A 112 6.51 -8.65 7.23
CA SER A 112 5.32 -9.48 7.41
C SER A 112 5.13 -9.86 8.89
N ASP A 113 6.21 -10.00 9.65
CA ASP A 113 6.19 -10.34 11.08
C ASP A 113 6.40 -9.12 11.99
N ASN A 114 7.28 -8.19 11.61
CA ASN A 114 7.60 -7.00 12.38
C ASN A 114 7.66 -5.73 11.51
N VAL A 115 6.63 -4.89 11.62
CA VAL A 115 6.49 -3.63 10.87
C VAL A 115 7.70 -2.68 10.95
N THR A 116 8.49 -2.78 12.02
CA THR A 116 9.68 -1.93 12.21
C THR A 116 10.83 -2.29 11.28
N ALA A 117 10.85 -3.50 10.71
CA ALA A 117 11.81 -3.88 9.68
C ALA A 117 11.70 -2.98 8.45
N TYR A 118 10.47 -2.62 8.05
CA TYR A 118 10.22 -1.76 6.90
C TYR A 118 10.27 -0.27 7.22
N MET A 119 9.58 0.17 8.28
CA MET A 119 9.49 1.60 8.65
C MET A 119 10.71 2.12 9.41
N ASN A 120 11.58 1.24 9.90
CA ASN A 120 12.89 1.50 10.48
C ASN A 120 13.03 2.88 11.15
N LEU A 121 12.43 3.04 12.33
CA LEU A 121 12.38 4.32 13.04
C LEU A 121 13.77 4.86 13.42
N SER A 122 14.76 3.98 13.54
CA SER A 122 16.17 4.32 13.76
C SER A 122 16.86 4.82 12.49
N ASN A 123 16.37 4.46 11.31
CA ASN A 123 16.89 4.90 10.02
C ASN A 123 15.75 5.24 9.05
N LEU A 124 15.24 6.47 9.19
CA LEU A 124 14.15 7.00 8.37
C LEU A 124 14.50 7.12 6.88
N LEU A 125 15.80 7.13 6.52
CA LEU A 125 16.21 7.07 5.11
C LEU A 125 15.93 5.69 4.52
N ALA A 126 16.17 4.61 5.28
CA ALA A 126 15.80 3.27 4.86
C ALA A 126 14.29 3.15 4.68
N ALA A 127 13.50 3.70 5.62
CA ALA A 127 12.04 3.73 5.50
C ALA A 127 11.55 4.44 4.22
N ARG A 128 12.13 5.61 3.92
CA ARG A 128 11.85 6.35 2.67
C ARG A 128 12.20 5.52 1.45
N ASP A 129 13.38 4.94 1.44
CA ASP A 129 13.91 4.22 0.26
C ASP A 129 13.22 2.88 0.07
N ASN A 130 12.73 2.23 1.13
CA ASN A 130 11.85 1.06 1.05
C ASN A 130 10.54 1.37 0.32
N VAL A 131 9.90 2.52 0.60
CA VAL A 131 8.69 2.96 -0.13
C VAL A 131 9.00 3.29 -1.59
N ARG A 132 10.11 3.96 -1.87
CA ARG A 132 10.55 4.24 -3.25
C ARG A 132 10.87 2.96 -4.02
N GLN A 133 11.54 2.01 -3.38
CA GLN A 133 11.84 0.73 -3.98
C GLN A 133 10.56 -0.05 -4.27
N SER A 134 9.57 -0.02 -3.38
CA SER A 134 8.25 -0.60 -3.63
C SER A 134 7.58 -0.02 -4.88
N ILE A 135 7.64 1.31 -5.04
CA ILE A 135 7.13 2.00 -6.23
C ILE A 135 7.91 1.56 -7.49
N ALA A 136 9.24 1.51 -7.42
CA ALA A 136 10.09 1.10 -8.52
C ALA A 136 9.86 -0.38 -8.92
N ASP A 137 9.69 -1.27 -7.94
CA ASP A 137 9.40 -2.69 -8.16
C ASP A 137 8.03 -2.86 -8.85
N LEU A 138 7.02 -2.08 -8.44
CA LEU A 138 5.71 -2.04 -9.11
C LEU A 138 5.82 -1.56 -10.56
N MET A 139 6.65 -0.53 -10.83
CA MET A 139 6.94 -0.08 -12.20
C MET A 139 7.62 -1.18 -13.02
N GLY A 140 8.60 -1.86 -12.44
CA GLY A 140 9.30 -2.99 -13.07
C GLY A 140 8.34 -4.13 -13.39
N LEU A 141 7.50 -4.53 -12.43
CA LEU A 141 6.45 -5.51 -12.62
C LEU A 141 5.52 -5.11 -13.76
N ARG A 142 5.03 -3.86 -13.74
CA ARG A 142 4.12 -3.34 -14.75
C ARG A 142 4.68 -3.45 -16.17
N VAL A 143 5.96 -3.09 -16.37
CA VAL A 143 6.63 -3.24 -17.67
C VAL A 143 6.81 -4.71 -18.03
N SER A 144 7.21 -5.56 -17.09
CA SER A 144 7.43 -7.00 -17.30
C SER A 144 6.18 -7.75 -17.76
N LEU A 145 4.98 -7.31 -17.38
CA LEU A 145 3.71 -7.93 -17.83
C LEU A 145 3.52 -7.91 -19.35
N ASN A 146 4.21 -7.02 -20.08
CA ASN A 146 4.18 -6.98 -21.55
C ASN A 146 4.92 -8.17 -22.20
N TYR A 147 5.74 -8.87 -21.42
CA TYR A 147 6.60 -9.97 -21.87
C TYR A 147 6.27 -11.28 -21.14
N PHE A 148 5.11 -11.35 -20.47
CA PHE A 148 4.70 -12.51 -19.69
C PHE A 148 4.54 -13.75 -20.57
N GLN A 149 5.06 -14.88 -20.09
CA GLN A 149 4.94 -16.19 -20.72
C GLN A 149 4.62 -17.24 -19.67
N ALA A 150 3.42 -17.80 -19.70
CA ALA A 150 3.08 -18.95 -18.87
C ALA A 150 3.56 -20.26 -19.52
N SER A 151 4.06 -21.19 -18.70
CA SER A 151 4.56 -22.49 -19.17
C SER A 151 3.47 -23.38 -19.80
N ASP A 152 2.22 -23.17 -19.41
CA ASP A 152 1.04 -23.89 -19.92
C ASP A 152 0.38 -23.17 -21.12
N GLY A 153 0.95 -22.04 -21.57
CA GLY A 153 0.43 -21.24 -22.67
C GLY A 153 -0.69 -20.28 -22.29
N ALA A 154 -1.09 -20.19 -21.01
CA ALA A 154 -2.06 -19.20 -20.55
C ALA A 154 -1.62 -17.77 -20.89
N GLN A 155 -2.56 -16.93 -21.33
CA GLN A 155 -2.26 -15.60 -21.86
C GLN A 155 -2.84 -14.51 -20.96
N ILE A 156 -2.04 -13.47 -20.72
CA ILE A 156 -2.49 -12.22 -20.11
C ILE A 156 -2.29 -11.06 -21.09
N ASN A 157 -3.06 -10.00 -20.91
CA ASN A 157 -2.97 -8.80 -21.71
C ASN A 157 -2.18 -7.72 -20.96
N GLY A 158 -0.85 -7.70 -21.19
CA GLY A 158 0.04 -6.70 -20.61
C GLY A 158 -0.25 -5.25 -21.06
N GLN A 159 -1.14 -5.02 -22.04
CA GLN A 159 -1.58 -3.68 -22.44
C GLN A 159 -2.85 -3.22 -21.71
N LYS A 160 -3.54 -4.12 -20.99
CA LYS A 160 -4.74 -3.83 -20.20
C LYS A 160 -4.49 -4.19 -18.73
N VAL A 161 -3.82 -3.28 -18.03
CA VAL A 161 -3.41 -3.49 -16.64
C VAL A 161 -4.08 -2.47 -15.72
N PHE A 162 -4.60 -2.96 -14.60
CA PHE A 162 -5.25 -2.21 -13.53
C PHE A 162 -4.45 -2.41 -12.25
N PHE A 163 -4.71 -1.57 -11.24
CA PHE A 163 -4.03 -1.67 -9.96
C PHE A 163 -5.01 -1.69 -8.79
N VAL A 164 -4.74 -2.52 -7.78
CA VAL A 164 -5.40 -2.54 -6.48
C VAL A 164 -4.33 -2.53 -5.40
N GLY A 165 -4.31 -1.49 -4.58
CA GLY A 165 -3.43 -1.41 -3.42
C GLY A 165 -4.22 -1.51 -2.13
N HIS A 166 -3.69 -2.20 -1.13
CA HIS A 166 -4.19 -2.21 0.24
C HIS A 166 -3.19 -1.56 1.18
N SER A 167 -3.62 -0.61 2.02
CA SER A 167 -2.79 -0.02 3.09
C SER A 167 -1.46 0.53 2.54
N LEU A 168 -0.31 -0.01 2.96
CA LEU A 168 1.02 0.30 2.41
C LEU A 168 1.07 0.15 0.87
N GLY A 169 0.43 -0.88 0.33
CA GLY A 169 0.31 -1.06 -1.12
C GLY A 169 -0.52 0.03 -1.78
N ALA A 170 -1.53 0.58 -1.11
CA ALA A 170 -2.29 1.74 -1.60
C ALA A 170 -1.45 3.04 -1.48
N ILE A 171 -0.67 3.20 -0.40
CA ILE A 171 0.25 4.32 -0.20
C ILE A 171 1.31 4.36 -1.32
N ALA A 172 2.01 3.25 -1.57
CA ALA A 172 2.92 3.12 -2.70
C ALA A 172 2.17 3.24 -4.04
N GLY A 173 0.93 2.76 -4.09
CA GLY A 173 0.03 2.83 -5.25
C GLY A 173 -0.25 4.24 -5.76
N VAL A 174 -0.31 5.26 -4.90
CA VAL A 174 -0.46 6.66 -5.33
C VAL A 174 0.76 7.10 -6.13
N GLY A 175 1.97 6.83 -5.61
CA GLY A 175 3.23 7.15 -6.29
C GLY A 175 3.41 6.36 -7.58
N PHE A 176 3.13 5.05 -7.54
CA PHE A 176 3.13 4.19 -8.71
C PHE A 176 2.19 4.71 -9.81
N THR A 177 0.94 5.02 -9.48
CA THR A 177 -0.06 5.54 -10.44
C THR A 177 0.40 6.88 -11.02
N GLY A 178 0.81 7.83 -10.18
CA GLY A 178 1.28 9.14 -10.62
C GLY A 178 2.47 9.04 -11.58
N ILE A 179 3.45 8.19 -11.28
CA ILE A 179 4.65 8.04 -12.12
C ILE A 179 4.33 7.28 -13.41
N THR A 180 3.69 6.12 -13.32
CA THR A 180 3.46 5.23 -14.49
C THR A 180 2.50 5.81 -15.51
N ASN A 181 1.54 6.63 -15.08
CA ASN A 181 0.61 7.31 -15.99
C ASN A 181 1.14 8.66 -16.48
N THR A 182 2.28 9.15 -15.99
CA THR A 182 2.91 10.34 -16.56
C THR A 182 3.53 9.98 -17.91
N PRO A 183 3.03 10.54 -19.03
CA PRO A 183 3.57 10.20 -20.33
C PRO A 183 4.97 10.76 -20.51
N PHE A 184 5.82 10.05 -21.26
CA PHE A 184 7.02 10.65 -21.81
C PHE A 184 6.63 11.84 -22.72
N PRO A 185 7.45 12.91 -22.78
CA PRO A 185 7.22 14.01 -23.71
C PRO A 185 6.99 13.50 -25.12
N GLU A 186 6.04 14.07 -25.87
CA GLU A 186 5.65 13.56 -27.20
C GLU A 186 6.84 13.37 -28.15
N GLN A 187 7.83 14.27 -28.06
CA GLN A 187 9.01 14.29 -28.91
C GLN A 187 10.12 13.33 -28.46
N SER A 188 9.94 12.69 -27.30
CA SER A 188 10.87 11.67 -26.80
C SER A 188 10.69 10.38 -27.61
N PRO A 189 11.78 9.70 -28.01
CA PRO A 189 11.68 8.37 -28.61
C PRO A 189 11.06 7.33 -27.65
N LEU A 190 10.99 7.63 -26.35
CA LEU A 190 10.37 6.78 -25.34
C LEU A 190 8.83 6.89 -25.31
N SER A 191 8.21 7.86 -26.00
CA SER A 191 6.75 8.02 -26.01
C SER A 191 6.01 6.79 -26.54
N ALA A 192 6.64 6.01 -27.43
CA ALA A 192 6.13 4.71 -27.89
C ALA A 192 5.96 3.68 -26.76
N LEU A 193 6.63 3.87 -25.62
CA LEU A 193 6.53 2.98 -24.45
C LEU A 193 5.42 3.42 -23.47
N ASN A 194 4.76 4.56 -23.66
CA ASN A 194 3.73 5.05 -22.73
C ASN A 194 2.70 3.97 -22.34
N GLY A 195 2.19 3.21 -23.32
CA GLY A 195 1.22 2.13 -23.08
C GLY A 195 1.78 0.90 -22.34
N GLN A 196 3.10 0.74 -22.29
CA GLN A 196 3.76 -0.33 -21.51
C GLN A 196 3.91 0.02 -20.03
N PHE A 197 3.89 1.32 -19.69
CA PHE A 197 3.98 1.81 -18.31
C PHE A 197 2.60 2.07 -17.71
N ALA A 198 1.70 2.72 -18.45
CA ALA A 198 0.44 3.17 -17.90
C ALA A 198 -0.46 2.02 -17.40
N VAL A 199 -1.21 2.30 -16.33
CA VAL A 199 -2.35 1.51 -15.86
C VAL A 199 -3.66 2.20 -16.21
N GLN A 200 -4.68 1.40 -16.51
CA GLN A 200 -5.99 1.85 -16.95
C GLN A 200 -6.76 2.55 -15.82
N ALA A 201 -6.65 2.02 -14.60
CA ALA A 201 -7.29 2.56 -13.42
C ALA A 201 -6.67 1.97 -12.14
N THR A 202 -6.85 2.68 -11.02
CA THR A 202 -6.28 2.32 -9.73
C THR A 202 -7.38 2.33 -8.66
N SER A 203 -7.51 1.22 -7.92
CA SER A 203 -8.27 1.16 -6.68
C SER A 203 -7.33 1.23 -5.47
N LEU A 204 -7.58 2.16 -4.56
CA LEU A 204 -6.73 2.43 -3.38
C LEU A 204 -7.54 2.15 -2.11
N ALA A 205 -7.28 1.01 -1.47
CA ALA A 205 -7.96 0.61 -0.25
C ALA A 205 -7.19 1.06 1.00
N MET A 206 -7.81 1.96 1.77
CA MET A 206 -7.31 2.53 3.02
C MET A 206 -5.91 3.17 2.91
N PRO A 207 -5.62 4.04 1.91
CA PRO A 207 -4.36 4.78 1.84
C PRO A 207 -4.35 5.95 2.84
N GLY A 208 -3.17 6.49 3.16
CA GLY A 208 -3.05 7.72 3.96
C GLY A 208 -1.88 8.59 3.53
N GLY A 209 -2.05 9.91 3.61
CA GLY A 209 -0.98 10.90 3.39
C GLY A 209 -0.29 11.32 4.68
N SER A 210 0.91 11.93 4.58
CA SER A 210 1.70 12.38 5.75
C SER A 210 2.02 11.24 6.70
N VAL A 211 2.78 10.26 6.17
CA VAL A 211 3.03 8.95 6.78
C VAL A 211 3.53 9.04 8.22
N ALA A 212 4.51 9.91 8.50
CA ALA A 212 5.04 10.03 9.84
C ALA A 212 3.98 10.51 10.84
N ASN A 213 3.13 11.45 10.42
CA ASN A 213 2.12 12.04 11.27
C ASN A 213 0.96 11.07 11.52
N PHE A 214 0.48 10.34 10.50
CA PHE A 214 -0.57 9.36 10.74
C PHE A 214 -0.07 8.18 11.56
N LEU A 215 1.19 7.74 11.38
CA LEU A 215 1.73 6.61 12.16
C LEU A 215 1.79 6.93 13.66
N LEU A 216 2.17 8.15 14.02
CA LEU A 216 2.17 8.61 15.41
C LEU A 216 0.77 8.81 16.00
N ALA A 217 -0.26 8.91 15.15
CA ALA A 217 -1.65 9.07 15.56
C ALA A 217 -2.47 7.79 15.38
N SER A 218 -1.87 6.74 14.82
CA SER A 218 -2.53 5.47 14.51
C SER A 218 -2.77 4.68 15.79
N PRO A 219 -4.01 4.33 16.15
CA PRO A 219 -4.28 3.48 17.31
C PRO A 219 -3.50 2.15 17.29
N ALA A 220 -3.25 1.57 16.12
CA ALA A 220 -2.51 0.32 15.97
C ALA A 220 -0.99 0.49 16.17
N PHE A 221 -0.42 1.64 15.79
CA PHE A 221 1.03 1.82 15.76
C PHE A 221 1.58 2.80 16.80
N GLU A 222 0.76 3.73 17.29
CA GLU A 222 1.24 4.84 18.10
C GLU A 222 2.01 4.36 19.32
N LYS A 223 1.56 3.26 19.95
CA LYS A 223 2.15 2.75 21.18
C LYS A 223 3.53 2.16 20.93
N THR A 224 3.66 1.30 19.94
CA THR A 224 4.94 0.72 19.52
C THR A 224 5.93 1.81 19.14
N ILE A 225 5.51 2.77 18.31
CA ILE A 225 6.37 3.87 17.85
C ILE A 225 6.77 4.78 19.01
N LYS A 226 5.81 5.30 19.78
CA LYS A 226 6.06 6.27 20.86
C LYS A 226 6.90 5.66 21.99
N SER A 227 6.68 4.38 22.33
CA SER A 227 7.49 3.69 23.34
C SER A 227 8.94 3.53 22.92
N GLN A 228 9.21 3.14 21.66
CA GLN A 228 10.57 3.06 21.13
C GLN A 228 11.25 4.45 21.08
N LEU A 229 10.51 5.48 20.68
CA LEU A 229 11.02 6.86 20.67
C LEU A 229 11.38 7.34 22.07
N LEU A 230 10.51 7.11 23.07
CA LEU A 230 10.81 7.44 24.46
C LEU A 230 11.98 6.65 25.01
N TYR A 231 12.12 5.37 24.65
CA TYR A 231 13.28 4.58 25.06
C TYR A 231 14.59 5.16 24.54
N SER A 232 14.60 5.67 23.30
CA SER A 232 15.79 6.33 22.75
C SER A 232 16.03 7.74 23.29
N GLY A 233 14.97 8.46 23.66
CA GLY A 233 15.01 9.91 23.90
C GLY A 233 14.81 10.34 25.36
N SER A 234 14.43 9.45 26.26
CA SER A 234 14.19 9.72 27.67
C SER A 234 14.98 8.76 28.56
N GLU A 235 16.00 9.28 29.25
CA GLU A 235 16.82 8.50 30.20
C GLU A 235 15.97 7.89 31.32
N GLU A 236 14.95 8.62 31.79
CA GLU A 236 14.03 8.17 32.83
C GLU A 236 13.20 6.97 32.36
N PHE A 237 12.65 7.05 31.15
CA PHE A 237 11.88 5.95 30.57
C PHE A 237 12.78 4.75 30.25
N ALA A 238 13.97 4.99 29.68
CA ALA A 238 14.95 3.95 29.39
C ALA A 238 15.38 3.19 30.67
N ALA A 239 15.62 3.92 31.77
CA ALA A 239 15.95 3.32 33.05
C ALA A 239 14.79 2.45 33.60
N ALA A 240 13.54 2.93 33.48
CA ALA A 240 12.36 2.18 33.90
C ALA A 240 12.19 0.88 33.09
N VAL A 241 12.35 0.94 31.77
CA VAL A 241 12.30 -0.22 30.89
C VAL A 241 13.43 -1.20 31.21
N ASN A 242 14.66 -0.73 31.34
CA ASN A 242 15.82 -1.59 31.61
C ASN A 242 15.72 -2.31 32.95
N ALA A 243 15.20 -1.63 33.98
CA ALA A 243 14.96 -2.25 35.29
C ALA A 243 13.91 -3.36 35.22
N GLN A 244 12.84 -3.18 34.44
CA GLN A 244 11.83 -4.22 34.22
C GLN A 244 12.35 -5.35 33.33
N ALA A 245 13.18 -5.04 32.34
CA ALA A 245 13.82 -6.01 31.46
C ALA A 245 14.74 -6.94 32.26
N GLU A 246 15.56 -6.36 33.15
CA GLU A 246 16.44 -7.12 34.06
C GLU A 246 15.62 -8.05 34.98
N GLN A 247 14.52 -7.56 35.56
CA GLN A 247 13.63 -8.37 36.41
C GLN A 247 12.96 -9.51 35.64
N ALA A 248 12.60 -9.28 34.38
CA ALA A 248 11.95 -10.26 33.51
C ALA A 248 12.95 -11.21 32.81
N GLY A 249 14.25 -10.95 32.91
CA GLY A 249 15.28 -11.68 32.16
C GLY A 249 15.21 -11.42 30.65
N ILE A 250 14.64 -10.29 30.23
CA ILE A 250 14.53 -9.88 28.83
C ILE A 250 15.75 -9.04 28.45
N ILE A 251 16.40 -9.40 27.35
CA ILE A 251 17.54 -8.66 26.82
C ILE A 251 17.01 -7.45 26.02
N PRO A 252 17.51 -6.22 26.24
CA PRO A 252 17.15 -5.07 25.40
C PRO A 252 17.42 -5.33 23.92
N GLY A 253 16.39 -5.13 23.09
CA GLY A 253 16.41 -5.44 21.66
C GLY A 253 16.26 -6.93 21.31
N GLY A 254 16.08 -7.80 22.30
CA GLY A 254 15.79 -9.23 22.11
C GLY A 254 14.29 -9.55 22.07
N GLU A 255 13.98 -10.84 22.00
CA GLU A 255 12.61 -11.34 22.01
C GLU A 255 11.82 -10.84 23.23
N GLY A 256 10.59 -10.39 23.00
CA GLY A 256 9.70 -9.86 24.05
C GLY A 256 9.99 -8.42 24.48
N PHE A 257 11.07 -7.79 24.00
CA PHE A 257 11.42 -6.43 24.41
C PHE A 257 10.43 -5.36 23.91
N ASP A 258 9.91 -5.49 22.68
CA ASP A 258 8.89 -4.55 22.16
C ASP A 258 7.58 -4.61 22.96
N ALA A 259 7.17 -5.81 23.41
CA ALA A 259 6.01 -5.97 24.27
C ALA A 259 6.25 -5.32 25.65
N LEU A 260 7.46 -5.46 26.19
CA LEU A 260 7.86 -4.82 27.44
C LEU A 260 7.85 -3.28 27.31
N LEU A 261 8.39 -2.74 26.22
CA LEU A 261 8.37 -1.30 25.93
C LEU A 261 6.94 -0.76 25.95
N ALA A 262 6.04 -1.43 25.23
CA ALA A 262 4.62 -1.09 25.20
C ALA A 262 4.00 -1.17 26.60
N GLN A 263 4.30 -2.19 27.40
CA GLN A 263 3.77 -2.32 28.75
C GLN A 263 4.23 -1.18 29.68
N VAL A 264 5.53 -0.85 29.67
CA VAL A 264 6.09 0.20 30.53
C VAL A 264 5.59 1.58 30.09
N TYR A 265 5.38 1.79 28.79
CA TYR A 265 4.83 3.03 28.23
C TYR A 265 3.50 3.44 28.88
N ASP A 266 2.52 2.55 28.98
CA ASP A 266 1.22 2.89 29.55
C ASP A 266 1.33 3.37 31.01
N GLY A 267 2.12 2.63 31.80
CA GLY A 267 2.35 2.97 33.20
C GLY A 267 3.10 4.29 33.37
N PHE A 268 4.09 4.54 32.52
CA PHE A 268 4.88 5.77 32.52
C PHE A 268 4.04 6.99 32.16
N ILE A 269 3.24 6.90 31.08
CA ILE A 269 2.35 7.98 30.65
C ILE A 269 1.27 8.27 31.70
N ALA A 270 0.70 7.23 32.32
CA ALA A 270 -0.33 7.39 33.36
C ALA A 270 0.18 8.09 34.64
N GLN A 271 1.49 8.02 34.92
CA GLN A 271 2.12 8.61 36.10
C GLN A 271 2.84 9.93 35.80
N ALA A 272 3.00 10.29 34.53
CA ALA A 272 3.68 11.51 34.12
C ALA A 272 2.91 12.75 34.56
N SER A 273 3.62 13.71 35.14
CA SER A 273 3.08 15.05 35.42
C SER A 273 2.69 15.77 34.12
N GLU A 274 1.82 16.78 34.22
CA GLU A 274 1.44 17.60 33.05
C GLU A 274 2.65 18.21 32.33
N ALA A 275 3.68 18.62 33.09
CA ALA A 275 4.92 19.14 32.52
C ALA A 275 5.73 18.06 31.78
N GLN A 276 5.80 16.84 32.32
CA GLN A 276 6.45 15.71 31.64
C GLN A 276 5.68 15.33 30.38
N LEU A 277 4.35 15.25 30.43
CA LEU A 277 3.51 14.98 29.26
C LEU A 277 3.69 16.04 28.17
N ALA A 278 3.77 17.32 28.54
CA ALA A 278 4.03 18.40 27.59
C ALA A 278 5.40 18.25 26.90
N GLN A 279 6.44 17.88 27.66
CA GLN A 279 7.77 17.65 27.12
C GLN A 279 7.81 16.42 26.20
N ILE A 280 7.19 15.32 26.61
CA ILE A 280 7.07 14.08 25.82
C ILE A 280 6.35 14.37 24.50
N ASN A 281 5.22 15.05 24.54
CA ASN A 281 4.47 15.43 23.34
C ASN A 281 5.29 16.37 22.45
N SER A 282 6.06 17.30 23.02
CA SER A 282 6.98 18.14 22.23
C SER A 282 8.03 17.31 21.49
N THR A 283 8.60 16.28 22.13
CA THR A 283 9.53 15.35 21.49
C THR A 283 8.87 14.58 20.34
N PHE A 284 7.65 14.08 20.53
CA PHE A 284 6.91 13.41 19.45
C PHE A 284 6.62 14.33 18.28
N GLU A 285 6.26 15.58 18.52
CA GLU A 285 6.03 16.58 17.47
C GLU A 285 7.31 16.92 16.68
N GLN A 286 8.45 17.05 17.38
CA GLN A 286 9.75 17.27 16.73
C GLN A 286 10.16 16.06 15.89
N PHE A 287 9.97 14.85 16.41
CA PHE A 287 10.20 13.63 15.65
C PHE A 287 9.28 13.55 14.43
N ALA A 288 7.98 13.82 14.58
CA ALA A 288 7.01 13.82 13.48
C ALA A 288 7.44 14.76 12.35
N PHE A 289 7.88 15.98 12.70
CA PHE A 289 8.37 16.97 11.74
C PHE A 289 9.63 16.48 11.01
N ALA A 290 10.63 15.97 11.74
CA ALA A 290 11.86 15.46 11.15
C ALA A 290 11.61 14.21 10.28
N ALA A 291 10.83 13.26 10.79
CA ALA A 291 10.47 12.04 10.09
C ALA A 291 9.69 12.33 8.81
N GLN A 292 8.70 13.23 8.88
CA GLN A 292 7.97 13.63 7.68
C GLN A 292 8.90 14.30 6.67
N SER A 293 9.83 15.16 7.11
CA SER A 293 10.78 15.82 6.20
C SER A 293 11.69 14.83 5.47
N VAL A 294 12.07 13.73 6.12
CA VAL A 294 12.87 12.67 5.49
C VAL A 294 12.02 11.82 4.54
N LEU A 295 10.83 11.40 4.98
CA LEU A 295 9.92 10.55 4.21
C LEU A 295 9.23 11.29 3.05
N ASP A 296 9.20 12.62 3.07
CA ASP A 296 8.38 13.47 2.20
C ASP A 296 8.42 13.02 0.74
N SER A 297 9.61 12.85 0.19
CA SER A 297 9.81 12.47 -1.20
C SER A 297 9.35 11.04 -1.60
N ALA A 298 8.85 10.26 -0.65
CA ALA A 298 8.19 8.97 -0.86
C ALA A 298 6.72 8.99 -0.39
N ASP A 299 6.27 10.09 0.21
CA ASP A 299 4.91 10.25 0.74
C ASP A 299 3.90 10.41 -0.40
N PRO A 300 2.72 9.75 -0.35
CA PRO A 300 1.71 9.82 -1.40
C PRO A 300 1.14 11.24 -1.60
N VAL A 301 1.24 12.12 -0.61
CA VAL A 301 0.89 13.55 -0.76
C VAL A 301 1.62 14.17 -1.95
N ASN A 302 2.90 13.86 -2.14
CA ASN A 302 3.72 14.44 -3.21
C ASN A 302 3.42 13.88 -4.60
N TYR A 303 2.67 12.78 -4.70
CA TYR A 303 2.31 12.15 -5.97
C TYR A 303 0.85 12.40 -6.36
N SER A 304 0.00 12.83 -5.42
CA SER A 304 -1.42 13.14 -5.66
C SER A 304 -1.64 14.13 -6.81
N ALA A 305 -0.81 15.18 -6.89
CA ALA A 305 -0.89 16.16 -7.97
C ALA A 305 -0.61 15.57 -9.36
N ALA A 306 0.31 14.60 -9.45
CA ALA A 306 0.59 13.89 -10.71
C ALA A 306 -0.56 12.97 -11.09
N VAL A 307 -1.16 12.27 -10.13
CA VAL A 307 -2.38 11.45 -10.36
C VAL A 307 -3.50 12.30 -10.97
N VAL A 308 -3.74 13.49 -10.40
CA VAL A 308 -4.73 14.44 -10.92
C VAL A 308 -4.33 14.99 -12.29
N ALA A 309 -3.08 15.43 -12.47
CA ALA A 309 -2.63 16.01 -13.73
C ALA A 309 -2.65 15.03 -14.91
N ASN A 310 -2.54 13.72 -14.63
CA ASN A 310 -2.62 12.67 -15.63
C ASN A 310 -4.06 12.19 -15.89
N ASP A 311 -5.08 12.80 -15.27
CA ASP A 311 -6.47 12.36 -15.33
C ASP A 311 -6.64 10.86 -15.04
N SER A 312 -5.81 10.32 -14.12
CA SER A 312 -5.80 8.89 -13.82
C SER A 312 -7.07 8.47 -13.09
N PRO A 313 -7.82 7.46 -13.56
CA PRO A 313 -9.04 7.03 -12.89
C PRO A 313 -8.74 6.39 -11.52
N VAL A 314 -9.37 6.91 -10.47
CA VAL A 314 -9.16 6.45 -9.09
C VAL A 314 -10.47 6.09 -8.39
N HIS A 315 -10.50 4.89 -7.84
CA HIS A 315 -11.49 4.44 -6.86
C HIS A 315 -10.79 4.33 -5.50
N LEU A 316 -11.16 5.17 -4.53
CA LEU A 316 -10.57 5.13 -3.20
C LEU A 316 -11.57 4.54 -2.20
N ILE A 317 -11.14 3.56 -1.42
CA ILE A 317 -11.95 2.90 -0.41
C ILE A 317 -11.45 3.34 0.96
N GLU A 318 -12.34 3.86 1.79
CA GLU A 318 -12.05 4.23 3.17
C GLU A 318 -12.83 3.33 4.14
N ALA A 319 -12.15 2.73 5.12
CA ALA A 319 -12.81 2.20 6.31
C ALA A 319 -13.02 3.34 7.32
N VAL A 320 -14.26 3.54 7.78
CA VAL A 320 -14.56 4.63 8.72
C VAL A 320 -14.10 4.22 10.11
N GLY A 321 -13.36 5.10 10.79
CA GLY A 321 -12.80 4.79 12.10
C GLY A 321 -11.64 3.78 12.04
N ASP A 322 -10.97 3.68 10.89
CA ASP A 322 -9.81 2.82 10.68
C ASP A 322 -8.74 3.02 11.78
N SER A 323 -8.39 1.93 12.45
CA SER A 323 -7.44 1.91 13.57
C SER A 323 -5.98 1.87 13.14
N VAL A 324 -5.71 1.61 11.85
CA VAL A 324 -4.36 1.51 11.30
C VAL A 324 -4.00 2.79 10.57
N ILE A 325 -4.86 3.27 9.67
CA ILE A 325 -4.69 4.53 8.95
C ILE A 325 -5.84 5.47 9.33
N PRO A 326 -5.63 6.40 10.29
CA PRO A 326 -6.66 7.34 10.69
C PRO A 326 -7.24 8.11 9.50
N ASN A 327 -8.56 8.26 9.44
CA ASN A 327 -9.21 9.02 8.36
C ASN A 327 -8.74 10.49 8.36
N ASN A 328 -8.53 11.08 9.54
CA ASN A 328 -7.93 12.40 9.75
C ASN A 328 -7.11 12.43 11.05
N VAL A 329 -6.10 13.29 11.10
CA VAL A 329 -5.34 13.57 12.34
C VAL A 329 -5.48 15.05 12.73
N ALA A 330 -5.89 15.29 13.97
CA ALA A 330 -6.10 16.65 14.48
C ALA A 330 -4.82 17.50 14.40
N GLY A 331 -4.94 18.73 13.88
CA GLY A 331 -3.80 19.64 13.71
C GLY A 331 -2.82 19.27 12.59
N LYS A 332 -3.05 18.17 11.86
CA LYS A 332 -2.19 17.67 10.78
C LYS A 332 -2.98 17.62 9.47
N PRO A 333 -3.05 18.73 8.71
CA PRO A 333 -4.02 18.90 7.62
C PRO A 333 -3.83 17.97 6.42
N LEU A 334 -2.67 17.32 6.31
CA LEU A 334 -2.28 16.39 5.26
C LEU A 334 -2.31 14.92 5.72
N ALA A 335 -2.59 14.67 7.00
CA ALA A 335 -2.44 13.34 7.60
C ALA A 335 -3.74 12.54 7.64
N GLY A 336 -3.70 11.36 7.02
CA GLY A 336 -4.81 10.42 6.94
C GLY A 336 -5.38 10.25 5.53
N THR A 337 -6.49 9.50 5.45
CA THR A 337 -7.18 9.14 4.21
C THR A 337 -7.95 10.32 3.61
N GLU A 338 -8.71 11.08 4.41
CA GLU A 338 -9.53 12.21 3.94
C GLU A 338 -8.72 13.40 3.39
N PRO A 339 -7.57 13.79 3.97
CA PRO A 339 -6.69 14.75 3.32
C PRO A 339 -6.22 14.29 1.94
N LEU A 340 -5.92 12.99 1.79
CA LEU A 340 -5.47 12.43 0.53
C LEU A 340 -6.60 12.38 -0.52
N ILE A 341 -7.83 12.04 -0.11
CA ILE A 341 -9.05 12.17 -0.93
C ILE A 341 -9.20 13.62 -1.44
N ARG A 342 -9.03 14.61 -0.56
CA ARG A 342 -9.12 16.04 -0.91
C ARG A 342 -8.02 16.48 -1.87
N LEU A 343 -6.78 16.01 -1.68
CA LEU A 343 -5.66 16.32 -2.57
C LEU A 343 -5.88 15.76 -3.98
N MET A 344 -6.49 14.59 -4.09
CA MET A 344 -6.85 13.98 -5.38
C MET A 344 -8.17 14.51 -5.96
N GLY A 345 -8.91 15.36 -5.23
CA GLY A 345 -10.18 15.92 -5.69
C GLY A 345 -11.28 14.88 -5.90
N LEU A 346 -11.24 13.75 -5.19
CA LEU A 346 -12.19 12.65 -5.40
C LEU A 346 -13.56 12.98 -4.80
N PRO A 347 -14.66 12.86 -5.57
CA PRO A 347 -16.00 13.04 -5.03
C PRO A 347 -16.37 11.90 -4.07
N SER A 348 -17.23 12.18 -3.08
CA SER A 348 -17.84 11.13 -2.26
C SER A 348 -18.85 10.34 -3.07
N VAL A 349 -18.82 9.01 -2.94
CA VAL A 349 -19.71 8.10 -3.66
C VAL A 349 -20.43 7.19 -2.65
N SER A 350 -21.75 7.34 -2.58
CA SER A 350 -22.64 6.54 -1.73
C SER A 350 -23.81 5.91 -2.49
N ALA A 351 -23.91 6.18 -3.79
CA ALA A 351 -24.84 5.56 -4.73
C ALA A 351 -24.12 5.33 -6.07
N THR A 352 -24.69 4.46 -6.92
CA THR A 352 -24.11 4.15 -8.24
C THR A 352 -23.89 5.43 -9.06
N VAL A 353 -22.65 5.64 -9.52
CA VAL A 353 -22.29 6.74 -10.43
C VAL A 353 -22.04 6.17 -11.82
N THR A 354 -22.73 6.72 -12.82
CA THR A 354 -22.57 6.34 -14.23
C THR A 354 -22.12 7.55 -15.03
N SER A 355 -21.09 7.36 -15.86
CA SER A 355 -20.59 8.36 -16.79
C SER A 355 -21.68 8.78 -17.77
N SER A 356 -21.79 10.08 -18.01
CA SER A 356 -22.77 10.65 -18.95
C SER A 356 -22.17 11.07 -20.28
N ASP A 357 -20.85 11.24 -20.33
CA ASP A 357 -20.08 11.75 -21.46
C ASP A 357 -19.02 10.75 -21.97
N GLY A 358 -18.95 9.56 -21.36
CA GLY A 358 -17.97 8.53 -21.71
C GLY A 358 -16.61 8.72 -21.05
N THR A 359 -16.45 9.67 -20.13
CA THR A 359 -15.24 9.81 -19.33
C THR A 359 -15.22 8.82 -18.14
N PRO A 360 -14.04 8.32 -17.71
CA PRO A 360 -13.93 7.50 -16.52
C PRO A 360 -14.46 8.18 -15.26
N VAL A 361 -15.27 7.47 -14.49
CA VAL A 361 -15.73 7.88 -13.16
C VAL A 361 -14.64 7.62 -12.13
N SER A 362 -14.32 8.60 -11.30
CA SER A 362 -13.47 8.46 -10.12
C SER A 362 -14.25 8.86 -8.86
N GLY A 363 -13.89 8.30 -7.70
CA GLY A 363 -14.59 8.59 -6.46
C GLY A 363 -14.00 7.90 -5.23
N ALA A 364 -14.40 8.41 -4.06
CA ALA A 364 -14.07 7.85 -2.76
C ALA A 364 -15.34 7.28 -2.09
N VAL A 365 -15.32 5.99 -1.76
CA VAL A 365 -16.41 5.27 -1.08
C VAL A 365 -15.99 4.97 0.36
N ARG A 366 -16.89 5.23 1.30
CA ARG A 366 -16.64 5.09 2.74
C ARG A 366 -17.48 3.95 3.28
N PHE A 367 -16.87 3.08 4.08
CA PHE A 367 -17.49 1.87 4.62
C PHE A 367 -17.52 1.91 6.14
N PRO A 368 -18.67 2.21 6.77
CA PRO A 368 -18.81 2.31 8.23
C PRO A 368 -18.56 1.01 9.00
N GLU A 369 -18.84 -0.14 8.37
CA GLU A 369 -18.71 -1.46 9.01
C GLU A 369 -17.40 -2.17 8.67
N ALA A 370 -16.56 -1.57 7.83
CA ALA A 370 -15.30 -2.16 7.43
C ALA A 370 -14.20 -1.92 8.46
N THR A 371 -13.24 -2.84 8.50
CA THR A 371 -11.95 -2.66 9.17
C THR A 371 -10.85 -2.50 8.14
N HIS A 372 -9.64 -2.16 8.59
CA HIS A 372 -8.50 -1.90 7.72
C HIS A 372 -8.21 -3.03 6.70
N GLY A 373 -8.47 -4.29 7.05
CA GLY A 373 -8.22 -5.46 6.20
C GLY A 373 -9.38 -5.89 5.31
N SER A 374 -10.53 -5.21 5.37
CA SER A 374 -11.78 -5.70 4.77
C SER A 374 -11.76 -5.87 3.25
N ILE A 375 -10.78 -5.34 2.53
CA ILE A 375 -10.66 -5.59 1.09
C ILE A 375 -10.33 -7.06 0.76
N VAL A 376 -9.63 -7.75 1.67
CA VAL A 376 -9.15 -9.15 1.49
C VAL A 376 -9.57 -10.09 2.61
N ASP A 377 -10.14 -9.58 3.71
CA ASP A 377 -10.65 -10.37 4.82
C ASP A 377 -12.11 -10.02 5.17
N PRO A 378 -13.08 -10.95 4.97
CA PRO A 378 -14.48 -10.71 5.27
C PRO A 378 -14.86 -10.79 6.75
N SER A 379 -13.92 -11.03 7.66
CA SER A 379 -14.20 -11.31 9.07
C SER A 379 -15.01 -10.22 9.80
N ALA A 380 -14.73 -8.94 9.51
CA ALA A 380 -15.41 -7.81 10.15
C ALA A 380 -16.83 -7.57 9.60
N SER A 381 -16.96 -7.48 8.27
CA SER A 381 -18.25 -7.35 7.58
C SER A 381 -18.14 -8.03 6.21
N PRO A 382 -18.71 -9.23 6.05
CA PRO A 382 -18.75 -9.91 4.76
C PRO A 382 -19.47 -9.08 3.69
N ALA A 383 -20.49 -8.31 4.09
CA ALA A 383 -21.23 -7.42 3.20
C ALA A 383 -20.36 -6.26 2.68
N SER A 384 -19.60 -5.59 3.56
CA SER A 384 -18.66 -4.55 3.14
C SER A 384 -17.57 -5.10 2.23
N THR A 385 -17.02 -6.27 2.54
CA THR A 385 -15.99 -6.92 1.73
C THR A 385 -16.49 -7.28 0.35
N GLN A 386 -17.71 -7.86 0.27
CA GLN A 386 -18.36 -8.17 -0.99
C GLN A 386 -18.61 -6.90 -1.81
N GLU A 387 -19.12 -5.84 -1.19
CA GLU A 387 -19.39 -4.57 -1.87
C GLU A 387 -18.10 -3.92 -2.39
N MET A 388 -17.03 -3.85 -1.57
CA MET A 388 -15.71 -3.35 -1.98
C MET A 388 -15.18 -4.09 -3.22
N GLN A 389 -15.18 -5.42 -3.18
CA GLN A 389 -14.69 -6.22 -4.31
C GLN A 389 -15.59 -6.05 -5.54
N THR A 390 -16.91 -5.97 -5.35
CA THR A 390 -17.90 -5.77 -6.42
C THR A 390 -17.74 -4.44 -7.12
N GLN A 391 -17.52 -3.37 -6.36
CA GLN A 391 -17.17 -2.05 -6.87
C GLN A 391 -15.95 -2.13 -7.78
N ILE A 392 -14.84 -2.72 -7.30
CA ILE A 392 -13.59 -2.82 -8.06
C ILE A 392 -13.79 -3.54 -9.39
N PHE A 393 -14.25 -4.79 -9.37
CA PHE A 393 -14.27 -5.59 -10.60
C PHE A 393 -15.35 -5.11 -11.59
N SER A 394 -16.45 -4.54 -11.10
CA SER A 394 -17.50 -3.99 -11.96
C SER A 394 -17.08 -2.66 -12.56
N TRP A 395 -16.40 -1.81 -11.78
CA TRP A 395 -15.83 -0.56 -12.27
C TRP A 395 -14.78 -0.81 -13.35
N PHE A 396 -13.83 -1.73 -13.12
CA PHE A 396 -12.88 -2.14 -14.15
C PHE A 396 -13.58 -2.76 -15.37
N GLY A 397 -14.55 -3.66 -15.15
CA GLY A 397 -15.29 -4.34 -16.21
C GLY A 397 -16.15 -3.41 -17.08
N SER A 398 -16.57 -2.26 -16.54
CA SER A 398 -17.31 -1.23 -17.28
C SER A 398 -16.41 -0.25 -18.05
N GLY A 399 -15.08 -0.46 -18.05
CA GLY A 399 -14.14 0.52 -18.58
C GLY A 399 -14.14 1.82 -17.77
N MET A 400 -14.37 1.70 -16.45
CA MET A 400 -14.49 2.79 -15.48
C MET A 400 -15.68 3.73 -15.75
N LEU A 401 -16.61 3.35 -16.62
CA LEU A 401 -17.78 4.18 -16.95
C LEU A 401 -18.89 4.09 -15.91
N GLN A 402 -18.82 3.12 -14.99
CA GLN A 402 -19.77 3.00 -13.89
C GLN A 402 -19.05 2.55 -12.62
N LEU A 403 -19.14 3.33 -11.55
CA LEU A 403 -18.77 2.91 -10.20
C LEU A 403 -20.06 2.51 -9.46
N PRO A 404 -20.38 1.20 -9.41
CA PRO A 404 -21.66 0.76 -8.85
C PRO A 404 -21.62 0.77 -7.32
N VAL A 405 -22.73 1.13 -6.70
CA VAL A 405 -23.00 0.81 -5.30
C VAL A 405 -24.14 -0.18 -5.29
N THR A 406 -23.87 -1.43 -4.91
CA THR A 406 -24.87 -2.52 -4.96
C THR A 406 -25.54 -2.77 -3.62
N ASN A 407 -24.90 -2.35 -2.53
CA ASN A 407 -25.44 -2.35 -1.19
C ASN A 407 -25.22 -0.98 -0.53
N GLU A 408 -26.26 -0.13 -0.59
CA GLU A 408 -26.23 1.20 0.02
C GLU A 408 -26.22 1.16 1.57
N GLU A 409 -26.54 0.02 2.20
CA GLU A 409 -26.56 -0.12 3.66
C GLU A 409 -25.16 -0.14 4.28
N VAL A 410 -24.13 -0.46 3.49
CA VAL A 410 -22.73 -0.60 3.96
C VAL A 410 -21.82 0.54 3.51
N VAL A 411 -22.36 1.58 2.85
CA VAL A 411 -21.61 2.74 2.38
C VAL A 411 -22.20 4.06 2.89
N GLN A 412 -21.39 5.13 2.93
CA GLN A 412 -21.83 6.48 3.33
C GLN A 412 -21.37 7.59 2.37
#